data_AF-A0A3E0UFL2-F1
#
_entry.id   AF-A0A3E0UFL2-F1
#
_cell.length_a   1.000
_cell.length_b   1.000
_cell.length_c   1.000
_cell.angle_alpha   90.00
_cell.angle_beta   90.00
_cell.angle_gamma   90.00
#
_symmetry.space_group_name_H-M   'P 1'
#
loop_
_entity.id
_entity.type
_entity.pdbx_description
1 polymer ?
#
loop_
_entity_poly.entity_id
_entity_poly.type
_entity_poly.pdbx_seq_one_letter_code
_entity_poly.pdbx_strand_id
1 'polypeptide(L)'
;MFEQLKHKIVNAGWKGIALVITLFIAGPEIMIGMELMATIEVIGASTFILAYWSGVKLLVNKPYSMVVKFERYSNFFIPTLTSIKIMPQLILHAIPERIAMLSYLFILMVFGCYFFMLELG
;
A
#
# COMPACT_ATOMS: atom_id res chain seq x y z
N MET A 1 -42.14 8.12 22.91
CA MET A 1 -41.56 7.03 23.75
C MET A 1 -41.26 5.78 22.92
N PHE A 2 -42.18 5.30 22.08
CA PHE A 2 -41.99 4.10 21.24
C PHE A 2 -40.85 4.23 20.21
N GLU A 3 -40.74 5.39 19.54
CA GLU A 3 -39.64 5.67 18.59
C GLU A 3 -38.25 5.67 19.26
N GLN A 4 -38.16 6.18 20.50
CA GLN A 4 -36.92 6.15 21.28
C GLN A 4 -36.54 4.72 21.71
N LEU A 5 -37.54 3.87 21.98
CA LEU A 5 -37.35 2.46 22.29
C LEU A 5 -36.83 1.70 21.06
N LYS A 6 -37.45 1.93 19.89
CA LYS A 6 -37.05 1.36 18.60
C LYS A 6 -35.60 1.72 18.25
N HIS A 7 -35.23 2.98 18.43
CA HIS A 7 -33.86 3.44 18.18
C HIS A 7 -32.83 2.81 19.13
N LYS A 8 -33.19 2.57 20.40
CA LYS A 8 -32.33 1.87 21.36
C LYS A 8 -32.12 0.40 20.98
N ILE A 9 -33.17 -0.29 20.54
CA ILE A 9 -33.10 -1.70 20.11
C ILE A 9 -32.25 -1.84 18.85
N VAL A 10 -32.44 -0.96 17.86
CA VAL A 10 -31.63 -0.95 16.63
C VAL A 10 -30.16 -0.69 16.96
N ASN A 11 -29.85 0.30 17.80
CA ASN A 11 -28.48 0.55 18.25
C ASN A 11 -27.86 -0.63 19.02
N ALA A 12 -28.66 -1.33 19.83
CA ALA A 12 -28.19 -2.53 20.53
C ALA A 12 -27.88 -3.68 19.54
N GLY A 13 -28.71 -3.85 18.51
CA GLY A 13 -28.47 -4.82 17.43
C GLY A 13 -27.18 -4.53 16.66
N TRP A 14 -26.96 -3.28 16.27
CA TRP A 14 -25.72 -2.86 15.60
C TRP A 14 -24.48 -3.10 16.46
N LYS A 15 -24.54 -2.77 17.76
CA LYS A 15 -23.45 -3.03 18.70
C LYS A 15 -23.21 -4.52 18.93
N GLY A 16 -24.26 -5.33 18.96
CA GLY A 16 -24.15 -6.78 19.08
C GLY A 16 -23.44 -7.41 17.88
N ILE A 17 -23.80 -6.98 16.66
CA ILE A 17 -23.14 -7.44 15.42
C ILE A 17 -21.66 -7.03 15.43
N ALA A 18 -21.36 -5.78 15.79
CA ALA A 18 -19.97 -5.31 15.90
C ALA A 18 -19.16 -6.15 16.90
N LEU A 19 -19.75 -6.48 18.06
CA LEU A 19 -19.10 -7.31 19.08
C LEU A 19 -18.78 -8.72 18.56
N VAL A 20 -19.71 -9.35 17.85
CA VAL A 20 -19.51 -10.66 17.24
C VAL A 20 -18.38 -10.62 16.20
N ILE A 21 -18.36 -9.61 15.33
CA ILE A 21 -17.30 -9.43 14.34
C ILE A 21 -15.94 -9.25 15.03
N THR A 22 -15.86 -8.42 16.07
CA THR A 22 -14.61 -8.23 16.81
C THR A 22 -14.13 -9.50 17.50
N LEU A 23 -15.04 -10.34 18.00
CA LEU A 23 -14.69 -11.62 18.62
C LEU A 23 -14.08 -12.59 17.60
N PHE A 24 -14.67 -12.66 16.40
CA PHE A 24 -14.16 -13.52 15.32
C PHE A 24 -12.82 -13.04 14.76
N ILE A 25 -12.55 -11.74 14.77
CA ILE A 25 -11.26 -11.18 14.33
C ILE A 25 -10.18 -11.36 15.40
N ALA A 26 -10.52 -11.20 16.68
CA ALA A 26 -9.55 -11.29 17.79
C ALA A 26 -8.95 -12.70 17.94
N GLY A 27 -9.71 -13.77 17.65
CA GLY A 27 -9.22 -15.15 17.77
C GLY A 27 -7.98 -15.43 16.90
N PRO A 28 -8.05 -15.24 15.58
CA PRO A 28 -6.91 -15.35 14.68
C PRO A 28 -5.74 -14.45 15.05
N GLU A 29 -6.00 -13.20 15.46
CA GLU A 29 -4.95 -12.26 15.86
C GLU A 29 -4.17 -12.74 17.09
N ILE A 30 -4.85 -13.28 18.10
CA ILE A 30 -4.22 -13.84 19.30
C ILE A 30 -3.38 -15.07 18.93
N MET A 31 -3.90 -15.95 18.08
CA MET A 31 -3.17 -17.13 17.60
C MET A 31 -1.89 -16.72 16.85
N ILE A 32 -2.00 -15.78 15.90
CA ILE A 32 -0.84 -15.25 15.17
C ILE A 32 0.15 -14.58 16.12
N GLY A 33 -0.33 -13.85 17.12
CA GLY A 33 0.51 -13.22 18.15
C GLY A 33 1.29 -14.24 18.98
N MET A 34 0.67 -15.35 19.37
CA MET A 34 1.35 -16.44 20.10
C MET A 34 2.40 -17.15 19.25
N GLU A 35 2.09 -17.45 17.99
CA GLU A 35 3.06 -18.04 17.05
C GLU A 35 4.24 -17.11 16.80
N LEU A 36 3.98 -15.80 16.67
CA LEU A 36 5.01 -14.80 16.47
C LEU A 36 5.92 -14.68 17.71
N MET A 37 5.34 -14.67 18.90
CA MET A 37 6.08 -14.66 20.17
C MET A 37 6.96 -15.90 20.32
N ALA A 38 6.41 -17.09 20.05
CA ALA A 38 7.18 -18.33 20.08
C ALA A 38 8.35 -18.30 19.09
N THR A 39 8.13 -17.74 17.90
CA THR A 39 9.19 -17.57 16.88
C THR A 39 10.27 -16.58 17.34
N ILE A 40 9.88 -15.48 18.00
CA ILE A 40 10.82 -14.51 18.58
C ILE A 40 11.65 -15.15 19.70
N GLU A 41 11.05 -15.98 20.53
CA GLU A 41 11.75 -16.67 21.62
C GLU A 41 12.75 -17.71 21.11
N VAL A 42 12.37 -18.49 20.08
CA VAL A 42 13.24 -19.53 19.50
C VAL A 42 14.42 -18.96 18.72
N ILE A 43 14.18 -17.93 17.89
CA ILE A 43 15.20 -17.38 16.99
C ILE A 43 16.01 -16.29 17.71
N GLY A 44 15.41 -15.59 18.68
CA GLY A 44 15.94 -14.41 19.34
C GLY A 44 15.42 -13.10 18.72
N ALA A 45 15.31 -12.05 19.54
CA ALA A 45 14.74 -10.77 19.11
C ALA A 45 15.58 -10.08 18.01
N SER A 46 16.91 -10.15 18.07
CA SER A 46 17.81 -9.47 17.13
C SER A 46 17.79 -10.09 15.72
N THR A 47 17.76 -11.40 15.63
CA THR A 47 17.65 -12.19 14.39
C THR A 47 16.26 -12.09 13.79
N PHE A 48 15.21 -12.04 14.62
CA PHE A 48 13.84 -11.81 14.19
C PHE A 48 13.69 -10.46 13.46
N ILE A 49 14.26 -9.38 14.01
CA ILE A 49 14.23 -8.05 13.37
C ILE A 49 14.93 -8.07 12.01
N LEU A 50 16.09 -8.72 11.90
CA LEU A 50 16.82 -8.85 10.64
C LEU A 50 16.04 -9.67 9.61
N ALA A 51 15.42 -10.78 10.04
CA ALA A 51 14.59 -11.61 9.19
C ALA A 51 13.38 -10.82 8.67
N TYR A 52 12.67 -10.10 9.55
CA TYR A 52 11.54 -9.26 9.17
C TYR A 52 11.95 -8.15 8.19
N TRP A 53 13.06 -7.45 8.47
CA TRP A 53 13.61 -6.43 7.59
C TRP A 53 13.98 -6.99 6.21
N SER A 54 14.57 -8.19 6.16
CA SER A 54 14.90 -8.86 4.91
C SER A 54 13.65 -9.23 4.11
N GLY A 55 12.57 -9.67 4.79
CA GLY A 55 11.28 -9.96 4.18
C GLY A 55 10.63 -8.71 3.58
N VAL A 56 10.63 -7.60 4.33
CA VAL A 56 10.16 -6.29 3.84
C VAL A 56 10.97 -5.84 2.63
N LYS A 57 12.30 -5.95 2.70
CA LYS A 57 13.18 -5.62 1.56
C LYS A 57 12.85 -6.47 0.33
N LEU A 58 12.58 -7.76 0.50
CA LEU A 58 12.23 -8.67 -0.59
C LEU A 58 10.85 -8.36 -1.19
N LEU A 59 9.88 -7.95 -0.35
CA LEU A 59 8.55 -7.50 -0.79
C LEU A 59 8.64 -6.28 -1.70
N VAL A 60 9.54 -5.33 -1.40
CA VAL A 60 9.77 -4.14 -2.25
C VAL A 60 10.64 -4.48 -3.47
N ASN A 61 11.53 -5.46 -3.36
CA ASN A 61 12.44 -5.81 -4.46
C ASN A 61 11.72 -6.42 -5.67
N LYS A 62 10.66 -7.21 -5.46
CA LYS A 62 9.85 -7.75 -6.58
C LYS A 62 9.22 -6.67 -7.46
N PRO A 63 8.38 -5.74 -6.96
CA PRO A 63 7.81 -4.68 -7.78
C PRO A 63 8.91 -3.77 -8.33
N TYR A 64 9.96 -3.47 -7.55
CA TYR A 64 11.10 -2.69 -8.05
C TYR A 64 11.77 -3.34 -9.27
N SER A 65 12.06 -4.65 -9.21
CA SER A 65 12.65 -5.37 -10.34
C SER A 65 11.74 -5.43 -11.57
N MET A 66 10.42 -5.44 -11.36
CA MET A 66 9.44 -5.41 -12.45
C MET A 66 9.43 -4.05 -13.14
N VAL A 67 9.49 -2.96 -12.37
CA VAL A 67 9.62 -1.59 -12.86
C VAL A 67 10.94 -1.41 -13.63
N VAL A 68 12.06 -1.86 -13.06
CA VAL A 68 13.38 -1.80 -13.73
C VAL A 68 13.39 -2.61 -15.03
N LYS A 69 12.74 -3.78 -15.07
CA LYS A 69 12.61 -4.59 -16.29
C LYS A 69 11.74 -3.90 -17.35
N PHE A 70 10.70 -3.18 -16.92
CA PHE A 70 9.86 -2.38 -17.80
C PHE A 70 10.62 -1.19 -18.40
N GLU A 71 11.50 -0.58 -17.61
CA GLU A 71 12.37 0.54 -18.00
C GLU A 71 13.70 0.11 -18.61
N ARG A 72 13.90 -1.19 -18.89
CA ARG A 72 15.20 -1.74 -19.36
C ARG A 72 15.74 -1.10 -20.64
N TYR A 73 14.87 -0.50 -21.45
CA TYR A 73 15.21 0.17 -22.71
C TYR A 73 15.19 1.71 -22.60
N SER A 74 14.94 2.26 -21.41
CA SER A 74 15.04 3.69 -21.10
C SER A 74 16.27 3.93 -20.24
N ASN A 75 16.88 5.11 -20.36
CA ASN A 75 18.02 5.51 -19.55
C ASN A 75 17.57 5.91 -18.14
N PHE A 76 17.20 4.94 -17.32
CA PHE A 76 16.94 5.19 -15.90
C PHE A 76 18.26 5.43 -15.17
N PHE A 77 18.60 6.70 -14.98
CA PHE A 77 19.80 7.12 -14.26
C PHE A 77 19.38 7.72 -12.91
N ILE A 78 19.89 7.16 -11.80
CA ILE A 78 19.69 7.73 -10.45
C ILE A 78 20.88 8.67 -10.19
N PRO A 79 20.71 10.00 -10.27
CA PRO A 79 21.82 10.92 -10.05
C PRO A 79 22.19 10.99 -8.56
N THR A 80 23.49 11.08 -8.28
CA THR A 80 24.00 11.36 -6.93
C THR A 80 23.70 12.80 -6.54
N LEU A 81 23.49 13.06 -5.23
CA LEU A 81 23.17 14.39 -4.70
C LEU A 81 24.21 15.47 -5.09
N THR A 82 25.46 15.08 -5.25
CA THR A 82 26.55 15.94 -5.74
C THR A 82 26.35 16.38 -7.18
N SER A 83 25.87 15.49 -8.05
CA SER A 83 25.61 15.76 -9.47
C SER A 83 24.35 16.63 -9.66
N ILE A 84 23.35 16.47 -8.81
CA ILE A 84 22.14 17.32 -8.81
C ILE A 84 22.50 18.77 -8.47
N LYS A 85 23.44 18.99 -7.55
CA LYS A 85 23.87 20.35 -7.14
C LYS A 85 24.62 21.08 -8.25
N ILE A 86 25.31 20.35 -9.13
CA ILE A 86 26.06 20.88 -10.27
C ILE A 86 25.15 21.10 -11.47
N MET A 87 24.19 20.19 -11.70
CA MET A 87 23.24 20.27 -12.80
C MET A 87 21.81 19.88 -12.34
N PRO A 88 20.96 20.86 -11.99
CA PRO A 88 19.62 20.57 -11.48
C PRO A 88 18.67 20.00 -12.56
N GLN A 89 18.92 20.29 -13.85
CA GLN A 89 18.15 19.75 -14.97
C GLN A 89 18.26 18.22 -15.11
N LEU A 90 19.26 17.61 -14.48
CA LEU A 90 19.44 16.15 -14.46
C LEU A 90 18.27 15.42 -13.78
N ILE A 91 17.51 16.12 -12.94
CA ILE A 91 16.30 15.57 -12.29
C ILE A 91 15.22 15.25 -13.33
N LEU A 92 15.03 16.10 -14.34
CA LEU A 92 14.01 15.88 -15.38
C LEU A 92 14.39 14.72 -16.31
N HIS A 93 15.68 14.55 -16.57
CA HIS A 93 16.18 13.48 -17.43
C HIS A 93 16.32 12.13 -16.70
N ALA A 94 16.30 12.14 -15.37
CA ALA A 94 16.28 10.94 -14.53
C ALA A 94 14.88 10.28 -14.48
N ILE A 95 13.85 10.95 -14.98
CA ILE A 95 12.48 10.42 -14.98
C ILE A 95 12.36 9.34 -16.06
N PRO A 96 11.92 8.11 -15.72
CA PRO A 96 11.70 7.06 -16.70
C PRO A 96 10.64 7.47 -17.73
N GLU A 97 11.04 7.55 -19.00
CA GLU A 97 10.21 8.06 -20.09
C GLU A 97 8.94 7.23 -20.31
N ARG A 98 9.05 5.90 -20.17
CA ARG A 98 7.92 4.98 -20.41
C ARG A 98 6.87 5.07 -19.32
N ILE A 99 7.25 5.10 -18.05
CA ILE A 99 6.31 5.33 -16.94
C ILE A 99 5.65 6.71 -17.03
N ALA A 100 6.39 7.75 -17.43
CA ALA A 100 5.83 9.09 -17.61
C ALA A 100 4.78 9.14 -18.74
N MET A 101 5.02 8.44 -19.85
CA MET A 101 4.04 8.33 -20.93
C MET A 101 2.80 7.52 -20.51
N LEU A 102 2.98 6.42 -19.77
CA LEU A 102 1.88 5.59 -19.30
C LEU A 102 0.99 6.33 -18.30
N SER A 103 1.59 7.09 -17.38
CA SER A 103 0.85 7.91 -16.42
C SER A 103 0.09 9.03 -17.12
N TYR A 104 0.69 9.67 -18.12
CA TYR A 104 0.01 10.68 -18.93
C TYR A 104 -1.21 10.12 -19.68
N LEU A 105 -1.07 8.97 -20.34
CA LEU A 105 -2.18 8.30 -21.03
C LEU A 105 -3.30 7.88 -20.05
N PHE A 106 -2.93 7.41 -18.86
CA PHE A 106 -3.88 7.04 -17.83
C PHE A 106 -4.71 8.25 -17.36
N ILE A 107 -4.06 9.40 -17.14
CA ILE A 107 -4.74 10.63 -16.76
C ILE A 107 -5.73 11.06 -17.84
N LEU A 108 -5.31 11.06 -19.12
CA LEU A 108 -6.20 11.39 -20.24
C LEU A 108 -7.42 10.47 -20.31
N MET A 109 -7.23 9.16 -20.10
CA MET A 109 -8.33 8.19 -20.08
C MET A 109 -9.32 8.48 -18.95
N VAL A 110 -8.84 8.76 -17.73
CA VAL A 110 -9.68 9.08 -16.57
C VAL A 110 -10.47 10.36 -16.80
N PHE A 111 -9.83 11.41 -17.32
CA PHE A 111 -10.50 12.67 -17.66
C PHE A 111 -11.57 12.47 -18.75
N GLY A 112 -11.27 11.69 -19.79
CA GLY A 112 -12.24 11.36 -20.84
C GLY A 112 -13.45 10.58 -20.29
N CYS A 113 -13.22 9.64 -19.37
CA CYS A 113 -14.30 8.87 -18.74
C CYS A 113 -15.16 9.74 -17.82
N TYR A 114 -14.55 10.67 -17.09
CA TYR A 114 -15.26 11.64 -16.26
C TYR A 114 -16.11 12.59 -17.10
N PHE A 115 -15.57 13.11 -18.21
CA PHE A 115 -16.31 13.97 -19.14
C PHE A 115 -17.51 13.24 -19.75
N PHE A 116 -17.33 11.99 -20.20
CA PHE A 116 -18.40 11.16 -20.75
C PHE A 116 -19.51 10.86 -19.72
N MET A 117 -19.14 10.58 -18.46
CA MET A 117 -20.11 10.43 -17.36
C MET A 117 -20.90 11.70 -17.07
N LEU A 118 -20.30 12.88 -17.29
CA LEU A 118 -20.93 14.18 -17.06
C LEU A 118 -21.86 14.60 -18.20
N GLU A 119 -21.62 14.15 -19.43
CA GLU A 119 -22.54 14.34 -20.57
C GLU A 119 -23.75 13.39 -20.55
N LEU A 120 -23.67 12.26 -19.84
CA LEU A 120 -24.73 11.24 -19.76
C LEU A 120 -25.66 11.35 -18.54
N GLY A 121 -25.29 12.15 -17.54
CA GLY A 121 -26.08 12.41 -16.33
C GLY A 121 -26.83 13.73 -16.38
#